data_AF-E2AX27-F1
#
_entry.id   AF-E2AX27-F1
#
_cell.length_a   1.000
_cell.length_b   1.000
_cell.length_c   1.000
_cell.angle_alpha   90.00
_cell.angle_beta   90.00
_cell.angle_gamma   90.00
#
_symmetry.space_group_name_H-M   'P 1'
#
loop_
_entity.id
_entity.type
_entity.pdbx_description
1 polymer ?
#
loop_
_entity_poly.entity_id
_entity_poly.type
_entity_poly.pdbx_seq_one_letter_code
_entity_poly.pdbx_strand_id
1 'polypeptide(L)' 'QPHYIILAENNKICYAAQDLISKCLPKEINNIAIGRYFYRFEGTHYVPNKNLQQRYPYD' A
#
# COMPACT_ATOMS: atom_id res chain seq x y z
N GLN A 1 0.84 13.79 18.29
CA GLN A 1 1.62 13.18 17.19
C GLN A 1 0.69 12.42 16.26
N PRO A 2 0.94 12.44 14.94
CA PRO A 2 0.16 11.64 13.99
C PRO A 2 0.32 10.14 14.26
N HIS A 3 -0.73 9.40 13.96
CA HIS A 3 -0.74 7.94 13.97
C HIS A 3 -1.16 7.45 12.59
N TYR A 4 -0.63 6.29 12.21
CA TYR A 4 -0.85 5.69 10.91
C TYR A 4 -1.49 4.32 11.05
N ILE A 5 -2.41 4.03 10.14
CA ILE A 5 -2.84 2.66 9.83
C ILE A 5 -1.91 2.15 8.74
N ILE A 6 -1.19 1.08 9.04
CA ILE A 6 -0.18 0.49 8.17
C ILE A 6 -0.69 -0.85 7.67
N LEU A 7 -0.85 -0.96 6.36
CA LEU A 7 -1.02 -2.25 5.68
C LEU A 7 0.33 -2.97 5.68
N ALA A 8 0.39 -4.15 6.30
CA ALA A 8 1.61 -4.91 6.50
C ALA A 8 1.52 -6.31 5.86
N GLU A 9 2.64 -7.02 5.89
CA GLU A 9 2.78 -8.40 5.39
C GLU A 9 1.77 -9.36 6.04
N ASN A 10 1.47 -10.45 5.34
CA ASN A 10 0.62 -11.55 5.83
C ASN A 10 -0.78 -11.08 6.24
N ASN A 11 -1.38 -10.21 5.44
CA ASN A 11 -2.73 -9.66 5.63
C ASN A 11 -2.93 -8.92 6.97
N LYS A 12 -1.84 -8.44 7.59
CA LYS A 12 -1.92 -7.68 8.85
C LYS A 12 -2.18 -6.21 8.61
N ILE A 13 -2.81 -5.59 9.61
CA ILE A 13 -2.96 -4.15 9.72
C ILE A 13 -2.41 -3.75 11.09
N CYS A 14 -1.54 -2.75 11.11
CA CYS A 14 -0.93 -2.22 12.32
C CYS A 14 -1.39 -0.78 12.53
N TYR A 15 -1.45 -0.36 13.79
CA TYR A 15 -1.63 1.03 14.17
C TYR A 15 -0.38 1.49 14.92
N ALA A 16 0.28 2.54 14.42
CA ALA A 16 1.54 3.00 14.98
C ALA A 16 1.63 4.53 15.02
N ALA A 17 2.29 5.05 16.07
CA ALA A 17 2.64 6.46 16.15
C ALA A 17 3.77 6.80 15.16
N GLN A 18 3.80 8.03 14.66
CA GLN A 18 4.76 8.49 13.65
C GLN A 18 6.24 8.34 14.06
N ASP A 19 6.53 8.48 15.35
CA ASP A 19 7.88 8.36 15.90
C ASP A 19 8.40 6.92 15.98
N LEU A 20 7.50 5.93 15.85
CA LEU A 20 7.85 4.51 15.83
C LEU A 20 8.04 3.95 14.41
N ILE A 21 7.93 4.78 13.38
CA ILE A 21 8.08 4.37 11.98
C ILE A 21 9.26 5.09 11.31
N SER A 22 9.92 4.39 10.40
CA SER A 22 11.01 4.93 9.59
C SER A 22 10.77 4.65 8.11
N LYS A 23 11.35 5.47 7.24
CA LYS A 23 11.30 5.26 5.80
C LYS A 23 12.22 4.10 5.43
N CYS A 24 11.77 3.24 4.53
CA CYS A 24 12.56 2.18 3.91
C CYS A 24 12.50 2.29 2.38
N LEU A 25 13.34 1.51 1.70
CA LEU A 25 13.23 1.35 0.25
C LEU A 25 11.88 0.71 -0.11
N PRO A 26 11.27 1.09 -1.25
CA PRO A 26 10.04 0.46 -1.72
C PRO A 26 10.20 -1.05 -1.82
N LYS A 27 9.16 -1.77 -1.37
CA LYS A 27 9.12 -3.23 -1.38
C LYS A 27 7.69 -3.66 -1.61
N GLU A 28 7.52 -4.73 -2.39
CA GLU A 28 6.25 -5.42 -2.46
C GLU A 28 5.88 -6.01 -1.09
N ILE A 29 4.65 -5.73 -0.68
CA ILE A 29 3.99 -6.25 0.52
C ILE A 29 3.03 -7.37 0.08
N ASN A 30 3.12 -8.51 0.74
CA ASN A 30 2.17 -9.61 0.59
C ASN A 30 0.93 -9.36 1.45
N ASN A 31 -0.05 -8.65 0.89
CA ASN A 31 -1.33 -8.37 1.53
C ASN A 31 -2.48 -8.41 0.51
N ILE A 32 -3.47 -9.27 0.76
CA ILE A 32 -4.63 -9.50 -0.11
C ILE A 32 -5.48 -8.24 -0.36
N ALA A 33 -5.44 -7.26 0.56
CA ALA A 33 -6.15 -6.00 0.37
C ALA A 33 -5.61 -5.20 -0.82
N ILE A 34 -4.34 -5.35 -1.16
CA ILE A 34 -3.70 -4.67 -2.31
C ILE A 34 -4.38 -5.11 -3.62
N GLY A 35 -4.67 -6.40 -3.77
CA GLY A 35 -5.31 -6.97 -4.97
C GLY A 35 -6.68 -6.37 -5.30
N ARG A 36 -7.35 -5.73 -4.32
CA ARG A 36 -8.63 -5.04 -4.54
C ARG A 36 -8.49 -3.82 -5.44
N TYR A 37 -7.30 -3.21 -5.45
CA TYR A 37 -7.05 -1.91 -6.08
C TYR A 37 -5.91 -1.96 -7.11
N PHE A 38 -4.92 -2.81 -6.90
CA PHE A 38 -3.71 -2.90 -7.70
C PHE A 38 -3.50 -4.33 -8.22
N TYR A 39 -2.83 -4.49 -9.37
CA TYR A 39 -2.61 -5.82 -9.96
C TYR A 39 -1.15 -6.29 -9.92
N ARG A 40 -0.15 -5.40 -9.84
CA ARG A 40 1.26 -5.76 -9.68
C ARG A 40 2.08 -4.64 -9.04
N PHE A 41 3.26 -5.00 -8.54
CA PHE A 41 4.30 -4.06 -8.11
C PHE A 41 5.38 -3.91 -9.19
N GLU A 42 5.81 -2.68 -9.48
CA GLU A 42 6.85 -2.35 -10.47
C GLU A 42 8.15 -1.82 -9.82
N GLY A 43 8.48 -2.33 -8.64
CA GLY A 43 9.73 -2.00 -7.94
C GLY A 43 9.65 -0.70 -7.13
N THR A 44 8.94 0.33 -7.61
CA THR A 44 8.78 1.61 -6.90
C THR A 44 7.35 1.93 -6.50
N HIS A 45 6.37 1.38 -7.22
CA HIS A 45 4.95 1.66 -7.03
C HIS A 45 4.09 0.45 -7.43
N TYR A 46 2.83 0.47 -7.00
CA TYR A 46 1.83 -0.49 -7.43
C TYR A 46 1.06 0.04 -8.64
N VAL A 47 0.82 -0.83 -9.62
CA VAL A 47 0.06 -0.47 -10.82
C VAL A 47 -1.44 -0.68 -10.56
N PRO A 48 -2.29 0.34 -10.79
CA PRO A 48 -3.72 0.26 -10.54
C PRO A 48 -4.37 -0.82 -11.42
N ASN A 49 -5.35 -1.53 -10.87
CA ASN A 49 -6.20 -2.42 -11.67
C ASN A 49 -7.19 -1.59 -12.51
N LYS A 50 -7.87 -2.26 -13.45
CA LYS A 50 -8.81 -1.61 -14.37
C LYS A 50 -9.90 -0.80 -13.65
N ASN A 51 -10.42 -1.30 -12.52
CA ASN A 51 -11.46 -0.61 -11.78
C ASN A 51 -10.93 0.68 -11.15
N LEU A 52 -9.73 0.64 -10.55
CA LEU A 52 -9.10 1.82 -9.96
C LEU A 52 -8.74 2.84 -11.05
N GLN A 53 -8.18 2.39 -12.18
CA GLN A 53 -7.84 3.25 -13.31
C GLN A 53 -9.08 3.92 -13.94
N GLN A 54 -10.21 3.21 -14.06
CA GLN A 54 -11.45 3.81 -14.56
C GLN A 54 -12.01 4.86 -13.59
N ARG A 55 -11.88 4.62 -12.28
CA ARG A 55 -12.37 5.54 -11.25
C ARG A 55 -11.50 6.80 -11.15
N TYR A 56 -10.20 6.66 -11.38
CA TYR A 56 -9.22 7.74 -11.31
C TYR A 56 -8.36 7.75 -12.58
N PRO A 57 -8.89 8.20 -13.73
CA PRO A 57 -8.23 8.07 -15.03
C PRO A 57 -7.04 9.03 -15.25
N TYR A 58 -6.84 9.98 -14.34
CA TYR A 58 -5.80 11.00 -14.42
C TYR A 58 -4.75 10.90 -13.29
N ASP A 59 -4.86 9.86 -12.45
CA ASP A 59 -3.85 9.49 -11.45
C ASP A 59 -2.75 8.60 -12.08
#